data_AF-A0A8X6HV83-F1
#
_entry.id   AF-A0A8X6HV83-F1
#
_cell.length_a   1.000
_cell.length_b   1.000
_cell.length_c   1.000
_cell.angle_alpha   90.00
_cell.angle_beta   90.00
_cell.angle_gamma   90.00
#
_symmetry.space_group_name_H-M   'P 1'
#
loop_
_entity.id
_entity.type
_entity.pdbx_description
1 polymer ?
#
loop_
_entity_poly.entity_id
_entity_poly.type
_entity_poly.pdbx_seq_one_letter_code
_entity_poly.pdbx_strand_id
1 'polypeptide(L)'
;MEDEYIVEEFSDEDYDSSSSDDEVQTFIKRKYGLIEVEDDFETEVDKVMTAHMQKLKTPIHDIENTTTSQDVSENSDSATKKAKINDELFYDPDMDDEDEKWMNEKRRSYIYPASKENSDQKLKPLPNSDAVLNCPACLSLLCMDCQRHAIYKSQFRAMFVNNCKVIDTETLTYPNKKKKFKKKNVDGTASCEKEIFNPVRCSVCNTEVGVYDAEEIYHFFNVLASY
;
A
#
# COMPACT_ATOMS: atom_id res chain seq x y z
N MET A 1 -38.10 44.49 12.77
CA MET A 1 -38.24 43.65 11.57
C MET A 1 -37.11 42.67 11.66
N GLU A 2 -37.43 41.53 12.25
CA GLU A 2 -36.50 40.43 12.48
C GLU A 2 -36.58 39.55 11.24
N ASP A 3 -35.46 39.37 10.55
CA ASP A 3 -35.38 38.58 9.32
C ASP A 3 -35.24 37.10 9.69
N GLU A 4 -36.28 36.34 9.35
CA GLU A 4 -36.45 34.91 9.60
C GLU A 4 -35.70 34.09 8.53
N TYR A 5 -34.68 33.32 8.93
CA TYR A 5 -33.95 32.41 8.06
C TYR A 5 -34.81 31.17 7.76
N ILE A 6 -35.17 30.97 6.50
CA ILE A 6 -35.82 29.76 6.00
C ILE A 6 -34.74 28.70 5.72
N VAL A 7 -34.86 27.54 6.36
CA VAL A 7 -34.06 26.34 6.11
C VAL A 7 -34.72 25.59 4.95
N GLU A 8 -34.05 25.49 3.81
CA GLU A 8 -34.49 24.64 2.69
C GLU A 8 -34.09 23.18 2.98
N GLU A 9 -35.08 22.35 3.31
CA GLU A 9 -34.95 20.88 3.34
C GLU A 9 -34.92 20.35 1.90
N PHE A 10 -33.86 19.62 1.55
CA PHE A 10 -33.72 18.95 0.26
C PHE A 10 -34.47 17.61 0.34
N SER A 11 -35.64 17.53 -0.31
CA SER A 11 -36.41 16.28 -0.42
C SER A 11 -35.86 15.41 -1.55
N ASP A 12 -35.56 14.15 -1.24
CA ASP A 12 -35.25 13.11 -2.23
C ASP A 12 -36.50 12.85 -3.10
N GLU A 13 -36.49 13.33 -4.34
CA GLU A 13 -37.52 13.01 -5.33
C GLU A 13 -37.18 11.67 -6.03
N ASP A 14 -38.15 10.75 -5.96
CA ASP A 14 -38.13 9.43 -6.58
C ASP A 14 -37.95 9.51 -8.11
N TYR A 15 -36.93 8.82 -8.61
CA TYR A 15 -36.61 8.73 -10.04
C TYR A 15 -37.59 7.75 -10.73
N ASP A 16 -38.73 8.26 -11.20
CA ASP A 16 -39.74 7.49 -11.92
C ASP A 16 -39.19 7.07 -13.30
N SER A 17 -38.72 5.83 -13.42
CA SER A 17 -38.25 5.24 -14.68
C SER A 17 -39.44 4.89 -15.56
N SER A 18 -39.56 5.61 -16.67
CA SER A 18 -40.55 5.44 -17.73
C SER A 18 -40.81 3.98 -18.12
N SER A 19 -42.06 3.55 -17.91
CA SER A 19 -42.67 2.26 -18.26
C SER A 19 -42.85 2.07 -19.79
N SER A 20 -41.77 2.08 -20.56
CA SER A 20 -41.81 1.79 -22.01
C SER A 20 -40.76 0.81 -22.52
N ASP A 21 -39.73 0.49 -21.75
CA ASP A 21 -38.66 -0.45 -22.16
C ASP A 21 -38.98 -1.93 -21.83
N ASP A 22 -39.92 -2.17 -20.91
CA ASP A 22 -40.25 -3.52 -20.44
C ASP A 22 -40.92 -4.39 -21.54
N GLU A 23 -41.77 -3.81 -22.38
CA GLU A 23 -42.45 -4.56 -23.46
C GLU A 23 -41.47 -5.01 -24.56
N VAL A 24 -40.51 -4.17 -24.92
CA VAL A 24 -39.52 -4.47 -25.96
C VAL A 24 -38.56 -5.56 -25.46
N GLN A 25 -38.13 -5.46 -24.20
CA GLN A 25 -37.25 -6.43 -23.55
C GLN A 25 -37.92 -7.80 -23.41
N THR A 26 -39.21 -7.83 -23.07
CA THR A 26 -40.00 -9.06 -22.98
C THR A 26 -40.18 -9.71 -24.35
N PHE A 27 -40.39 -8.91 -25.41
CA PHE A 27 -40.53 -9.41 -26.77
C PHE A 27 -39.22 -10.03 -27.30
N ILE A 28 -38.07 -9.43 -26.97
CA ILE A 28 -36.74 -9.94 -27.31
C ILE A 28 -36.48 -11.26 -26.58
N LYS A 29 -36.72 -11.34 -25.27
CA LYS A 29 -36.56 -12.58 -24.48
C LYS A 29 -37.40 -13.74 -25.04
N ARG A 30 -38.66 -13.48 -25.40
CA ARG A 30 -39.56 -14.48 -26.02
C ARG A 30 -39.14 -14.88 -27.44
N LYS A 31 -38.65 -13.93 -28.25
CA LYS A 31 -38.24 -14.19 -29.65
C LYS A 31 -36.94 -15.00 -29.75
N TYR A 32 -36.02 -14.83 -28.78
CA TYR A 32 -34.72 -15.51 -28.76
C TYR A 32 -34.64 -16.68 -27.76
N GLY A 33 -35.77 -17.08 -27.14
CA GLY A 33 -35.82 -18.29 -26.31
C GLY A 33 -34.98 -18.22 -25.04
N LEU A 34 -34.67 -17.03 -24.53
CA LEU A 34 -34.10 -16.84 -23.20
C LEU A 34 -35.25 -16.95 -22.20
N ILE A 35 -35.61 -18.19 -21.87
CA ILE A 35 -36.42 -18.52 -20.70
C ILE A 35 -35.59 -18.08 -19.49
N GLU A 36 -36.13 -17.20 -18.65
CA GLU A 36 -35.70 -17.09 -17.26
C GLU A 36 -36.02 -18.45 -16.63
N VAL A 37 -35.04 -19.35 -16.65
CA VAL A 37 -34.95 -20.34 -15.58
C VAL A 37 -34.72 -19.49 -14.36
N GLU A 38 -35.80 -19.25 -13.61
CA GLU A 38 -35.74 -18.68 -12.28
C GLU A 38 -34.64 -19.44 -11.55
N ASP A 39 -33.52 -18.74 -11.33
CA ASP A 39 -32.32 -19.30 -10.79
C ASP A 39 -32.67 -19.87 -9.43
N ASP A 40 -32.73 -21.20 -9.37
CA ASP A 40 -32.84 -22.03 -8.16
C ASP A 40 -31.71 -21.71 -7.15
N PHE A 41 -30.80 -20.78 -7.48
CA PHE A 41 -29.68 -20.34 -6.66
C PHE A 41 -30.12 -19.59 -5.40
N GLU A 42 -31.05 -18.64 -5.47
CA GLU A 42 -31.46 -17.88 -4.27
C GLU A 42 -32.19 -18.79 -3.27
N THR A 43 -33.05 -19.67 -3.77
CA THR A 43 -33.76 -20.66 -2.95
C THR A 43 -32.83 -21.75 -2.42
N GLU A 44 -31.79 -22.14 -3.16
CA GLU A 44 -30.76 -23.09 -2.70
C GLU A 44 -29.90 -22.45 -1.60
N VAL A 45 -29.48 -21.18 -1.76
CA VAL A 45 -28.67 -20.44 -0.77
C VAL A 45 -29.43 -20.27 0.54
N ASP A 46 -30.71 -19.88 0.47
CA ASP A 46 -31.56 -19.77 1.66
C ASP A 46 -31.75 -21.12 2.35
N LYS A 47 -31.95 -22.21 1.60
CA LYS A 47 -32.03 -23.56 2.19
C LYS A 47 -30.72 -23.97 2.86
N VAL A 48 -29.56 -23.71 2.25
CA VAL A 48 -28.25 -24.04 2.82
C VAL A 48 -28.01 -23.23 4.11
N MET A 49 -28.30 -21.93 4.08
CA MET A 49 -28.16 -21.04 5.24
C MET A 49 -29.06 -21.48 6.39
N THR A 50 -30.33 -21.80 6.09
CA THR A 50 -31.31 -22.24 7.09
C THR A 50 -30.96 -23.61 7.66
N ALA A 51 -30.49 -24.54 6.83
CA ALA A 51 -30.03 -25.85 7.27
C ALA A 51 -28.78 -25.75 8.18
N HIS A 52 -27.87 -24.81 7.90
CA HIS A 52 -26.72 -24.55 8.77
C HIS A 52 -27.16 -23.99 10.13
N MET A 53 -28.09 -23.03 10.15
CA MET A 53 -28.65 -22.50 11.40
C MET A 53 -29.42 -23.54 12.21
N GLN A 54 -30.05 -24.53 11.56
CA GLN A 54 -30.74 -25.63 12.24
C GLN A 54 -29.77 -26.67 12.82
N LYS A 55 -28.65 -26.96 12.14
CA LYS A 55 -27.57 -27.82 12.67
C LYS A 55 -26.93 -27.25 13.94
N LEU A 56 -26.88 -25.92 14.06
CA LEU A 56 -26.40 -25.23 15.25
C LEU A 56 -27.45 -25.20 16.39
N LYS A 57 -28.73 -25.48 16.10
CA LYS A 57 -29.84 -25.46 17.06
C LYS A 57 -30.25 -26.82 17.62
N THR A 58 -29.69 -27.93 17.13
CA THR A 58 -29.98 -29.25 17.71
C THR A 58 -29.37 -29.36 19.11
N PRO A 59 -30.14 -29.77 20.13
CA PRO A 59 -29.61 -29.91 21.48
C PRO A 59 -28.65 -31.09 21.53
N ILE A 60 -27.40 -30.82 21.91
CA ILE A 60 -26.40 -31.84 22.22
C ILE A 60 -26.86 -32.55 23.49
N HIS A 61 -27.29 -33.80 23.38
CA HIS A 61 -27.35 -34.74 24.50
C HIS A 61 -25.97 -35.41 24.61
N ASP A 62 -25.41 -35.38 25.81
CA ASP A 62 -24.32 -36.19 26.35
C ASP A 62 -22.89 -35.99 25.82
N ILE A 63 -22.21 -34.97 26.35
CA ILE A 63 -20.91 -35.17 26.98
C ILE A 63 -20.92 -34.43 28.32
N GLU A 64 -20.89 -35.20 29.41
CA GLU A 64 -20.65 -34.71 30.77
C GLU A 64 -19.39 -33.84 30.79
N ASN A 65 -19.54 -32.57 31.19
CA ASN A 65 -18.59 -31.88 32.05
C ASN A 65 -19.24 -30.60 32.59
N THR A 66 -19.91 -30.77 33.73
CA THR A 66 -19.92 -29.87 34.89
C THR A 66 -19.73 -28.38 34.59
N THR A 67 -20.85 -27.66 34.51
CA THR A 67 -20.90 -26.25 34.89
C THR A 67 -20.61 -26.14 36.39
N THR A 68 -19.35 -25.88 36.73
CA THR A 68 -18.99 -25.21 37.97
C THR A 68 -18.64 -23.77 37.61
N SER A 69 -19.57 -22.87 37.88
CA SER A 69 -19.23 -21.47 38.11
C SER A 69 -18.39 -21.42 39.38
N GLN A 70 -17.07 -21.36 39.23
CA GLN A 70 -16.14 -20.88 40.26
C GLN A 70 -14.84 -20.48 39.56
N ASP A 71 -14.58 -19.18 39.60
CA ASP A 71 -13.28 -18.51 39.67
C ASP A 71 -12.11 -19.21 38.97
N VAL A 72 -11.67 -18.69 37.82
CA VAL A 72 -10.39 -19.07 37.23
C VAL A 72 -9.47 -17.86 37.12
N SER A 73 -8.62 -17.75 38.13
CA SER A 73 -7.31 -17.11 38.08
C SER A 73 -6.46 -17.70 36.95
N GLU A 74 -5.86 -16.78 36.20
CA GLU A 74 -4.52 -16.87 35.60
C GLU A 74 -4.21 -17.96 34.55
N ASN A 75 -4.14 -17.47 33.30
CA ASN A 75 -2.91 -17.53 32.49
C ASN A 75 -2.56 -18.87 31.80
N SER A 76 -3.29 -19.27 30.74
CA SER A 76 -2.76 -20.13 29.65
C SER A 76 -3.69 -20.42 28.45
N ASP A 77 -4.97 -20.05 28.49
CA ASP A 77 -5.98 -20.51 27.50
C ASP A 77 -6.32 -19.54 26.34
N SER A 78 -5.54 -18.48 26.14
CA SER A 78 -5.83 -17.48 25.10
C SER A 78 -5.36 -17.92 23.71
N ALA A 79 -4.23 -18.63 23.61
CA ALA A 79 -3.66 -19.06 22.33
C ALA A 79 -4.52 -20.12 21.63
N THR A 80 -5.02 -21.11 22.37
CA THR A 80 -5.82 -22.22 21.83
C THR A 80 -7.22 -21.79 21.37
N LYS A 81 -7.79 -20.76 22.00
CA LYS A 81 -9.06 -20.14 21.57
C LYS A 81 -8.88 -19.21 20.38
N LYS A 82 -7.79 -18.42 20.35
CA LYS A 82 -7.45 -17.57 19.19
C LYS A 82 -7.21 -18.39 17.92
N ALA A 83 -6.46 -19.49 18.02
CA ALA A 83 -6.19 -20.37 16.88
C ALA A 83 -7.48 -20.98 16.29
N LYS A 84 -8.40 -21.45 17.14
CA LYS A 84 -9.69 -22.01 16.70
C LYS A 84 -10.64 -20.97 16.07
N ILE A 85 -10.54 -19.69 16.47
CA ILE A 85 -11.30 -18.59 15.89
C ILE A 85 -10.66 -18.13 14.57
N ASN A 86 -9.32 -18.14 14.48
CA ASN A 86 -8.59 -17.81 13.26
C ASN A 86 -8.85 -18.84 12.14
N ASP A 87 -8.91 -20.14 12.48
CA ASP A 87 -9.30 -21.21 11.53
C ASP A 87 -10.76 -21.09 11.02
N GLU A 88 -11.58 -20.23 11.63
CA GLU A 88 -12.96 -19.91 11.20
C GLU A 88 -13.03 -18.58 10.40
N LEU A 89 -11.97 -17.76 10.43
CA LEU A 89 -11.87 -16.56 9.59
C LEU A 89 -11.38 -16.95 8.19
N PHE A 90 -12.04 -16.44 7.16
CA PHE A 90 -11.59 -16.57 5.76
C PHE A 90 -10.33 -15.73 5.44
N TYR A 91 -9.73 -15.07 6.45
CA TYR A 91 -8.52 -14.26 6.34
C TYR A 91 -7.67 -14.38 7.60
N ASP A 92 -6.36 -14.24 7.47
CA ASP A 92 -5.44 -14.22 8.60
C ASP A 92 -5.35 -12.78 9.17
N PRO A 93 -5.79 -12.53 10.42
CA PRO A 93 -5.72 -11.22 11.05
C PRO A 93 -4.29 -10.72 11.31
N ASP A 94 -3.29 -11.60 11.34
CA ASP A 94 -1.91 -11.24 11.69
C ASP A 94 -1.02 -11.02 10.43
N MET A 95 -1.54 -11.26 9.21
CA MET A 95 -0.78 -11.18 7.95
C MET A 95 -0.13 -9.80 7.74
N ASP A 96 -0.88 -8.72 7.96
CA ASP A 96 -0.39 -7.36 7.80
C ASP A 96 0.75 -7.04 8.80
N ASP A 97 0.63 -7.54 10.04
CA ASP A 97 1.64 -7.36 11.09
C ASP A 97 2.94 -8.12 10.76
N GLU A 98 2.83 -9.30 10.13
CA GLU A 98 3.98 -10.06 9.66
C GLU A 98 4.67 -9.37 8.48
N ASP A 99 3.89 -8.88 7.51
CA ASP A 99 4.41 -8.15 6.36
C ASP A 99 5.10 -6.84 6.76
N GLU A 100 4.54 -6.10 7.72
CA GLU A 100 5.17 -4.90 8.27
C GLU A 100 6.53 -5.23 8.91
N LYS A 101 6.61 -6.30 9.71
CA LYS A 101 7.86 -6.75 10.33
C LYS A 101 8.90 -7.12 9.28
N TRP A 102 8.49 -7.85 8.25
CA TRP A 102 9.38 -8.25 7.16
C TRP A 102 9.91 -7.03 6.38
N MET A 103 9.06 -6.06 6.06
CA MET A 103 9.49 -4.81 5.41
C MET A 103 10.46 -4.02 6.29
N ASN A 104 10.17 -3.92 7.59
CA ASN A 104 11.03 -3.26 8.56
C ASN A 104 12.37 -3.96 8.70
N GLU A 105 12.41 -5.29 8.72
CA GLU A 105 13.65 -6.07 8.73
C GLU A 105 14.47 -5.83 7.46
N LYS A 106 13.81 -5.87 6.30
CA LYS A 106 14.46 -5.57 5.02
C LYS A 106 15.10 -4.19 5.06
N ARG A 107 14.38 -3.20 5.56
CA ARG A 107 14.86 -1.82 5.74
C ARG A 107 16.03 -1.72 6.71
N ARG A 108 15.97 -2.44 7.83
CA ARG A 108 17.08 -2.51 8.80
C ARG A 108 18.35 -3.06 8.17
N SER A 109 18.23 -4.06 7.29
CA SER A 109 19.39 -4.77 6.73
C SER A 109 20.37 -3.86 5.97
N TYR A 110 19.88 -2.85 5.25
CA TYR A 110 20.72 -1.93 4.49
C TYR A 110 21.00 -0.60 5.22
N ILE A 111 20.12 -0.14 6.11
CA ILE A 111 20.37 1.09 6.90
C ILE A 111 21.38 0.84 8.03
N TYR A 112 21.27 -0.32 8.68
CA TYR A 112 22.11 -0.73 9.79
C TYR A 112 22.79 -2.06 9.44
N PRO A 113 23.78 -2.06 8.53
CA PRO A 113 24.52 -3.28 8.20
C PRO A 113 25.12 -3.84 9.50
N ALA A 114 24.88 -5.13 9.76
CA ALA A 114 25.18 -5.77 11.04
C ALA A 114 26.63 -5.51 11.48
N SER A 115 26.81 -4.62 12.47
CA SER A 115 28.05 -4.58 13.23
C SER A 115 28.06 -5.78 14.16
N LYS A 116 29.11 -6.60 14.12
CA LYS A 116 29.29 -7.85 14.89
C LYS A 116 29.27 -7.70 16.42
N GLU A 117 28.84 -6.57 16.97
CA GLU A 117 28.89 -6.29 18.40
C GLU A 117 27.50 -5.96 18.96
N ASN A 118 27.10 -6.80 19.93
CA ASN A 118 25.97 -6.69 20.86
C ASN A 118 24.58 -7.11 20.37
N SER A 119 24.25 -8.36 20.70
CA SER A 119 22.93 -9.00 20.62
C SER A 119 21.87 -8.47 21.60
N ASP A 120 22.21 -7.55 22.52
CA ASP A 120 21.35 -7.14 23.64
C ASP A 120 20.98 -5.65 23.68
N GLN A 121 21.15 -4.90 22.59
CA GLN A 121 20.78 -3.49 22.55
C GLN A 121 19.43 -3.28 21.84
N LYS A 122 18.49 -2.62 22.54
CA LYS A 122 17.21 -2.12 21.99
C LYS A 122 17.38 -1.71 20.53
N LEU A 123 16.61 -2.33 19.64
CA LEU A 123 16.61 -2.03 18.22
C LEU A 123 16.47 -0.52 18.00
N LYS A 124 17.44 0.10 17.33
CA LYS A 124 17.34 1.52 16.96
C LYS A 124 16.06 1.72 16.13
N PRO A 125 15.28 2.79 16.37
CA PRO A 125 14.13 3.07 15.53
C PRO A 125 14.57 3.26 14.08
N LEU A 126 13.74 2.80 13.16
CA LEU A 126 13.95 3.05 11.74
C LEU A 126 13.66 4.53 11.46
N PRO A 127 14.43 5.18 10.58
CA PRO A 127 14.06 6.50 10.10
C PRO A 127 12.73 6.41 9.34
N ASN A 128 11.93 7.48 9.42
CA ASN A 128 10.71 7.58 8.64
C ASN A 128 11.07 7.79 7.16
N SER A 129 10.48 6.98 6.29
CA SER A 129 10.51 7.21 4.83
C SER A 129 9.36 8.15 4.46
N ASP A 130 9.61 9.05 3.50
CA ASP A 130 8.55 9.93 3.01
C ASP A 130 7.57 9.20 2.08
N ALA A 131 8.05 8.25 1.26
CA ALA A 131 7.23 7.53 0.28
C ALA A 131 7.88 6.20 -0.15
N VAL A 132 7.06 5.31 -0.71
CA VAL A 132 7.51 4.16 -1.50
C VAL A 132 7.51 4.53 -2.98
N LEU A 133 8.63 4.30 -3.67
CA LEU A 133 8.81 4.70 -5.07
C LEU A 133 8.68 3.49 -6.00
N ASN A 134 7.83 3.63 -7.02
CA ASN A 134 7.56 2.62 -8.04
C ASN A 134 7.89 3.15 -9.43
N CYS A 135 8.29 2.24 -10.32
CA CYS A 135 8.56 2.57 -11.72
C CYS A 135 7.25 2.94 -12.45
N PRO A 136 7.21 4.04 -13.23
CA PRO A 136 5.99 4.46 -13.92
C PRO A 136 5.55 3.51 -15.03
N ALA A 137 6.47 2.72 -15.61
CA ALA A 137 6.15 1.84 -16.74
C ALA A 137 5.76 0.42 -16.33
N CYS A 138 6.43 -0.16 -15.33
CA CYS A 138 6.23 -1.55 -14.92
C CYS A 138 5.80 -1.71 -13.45
N LEU A 139 5.61 -0.61 -12.72
CA LEU A 139 5.23 -0.58 -11.31
C LEU A 139 6.18 -1.35 -10.38
N SER A 140 7.36 -1.73 -10.86
CA SER A 140 8.36 -2.39 -10.04
C SER A 140 8.85 -1.45 -8.94
N LEU A 141 9.00 -2.00 -7.73
CA LEU A 141 9.52 -1.29 -6.58
C LEU A 141 10.95 -0.79 -6.85
N LEU A 142 11.16 0.52 -6.76
CA LEU A 142 12.47 1.17 -6.93
C LEU A 142 13.12 1.53 -5.61
N CYS A 143 12.34 1.95 -4.62
CA CYS A 143 12.88 2.39 -3.33
C CYS A 143 11.83 2.33 -2.22
N MET A 144 12.21 1.81 -1.06
CA MET A 144 11.39 1.78 0.16
C MET A 144 11.64 2.99 1.09
N ASP A 145 12.82 3.60 0.97
CA ASP A 145 13.31 4.67 1.84
C ASP A 145 13.81 5.85 1.04
N CYS A 146 12.98 6.88 0.96
CA CYS A 146 13.34 8.10 0.27
C CYS A 146 13.02 9.33 1.11
N GLN A 147 13.77 10.39 0.81
CA GLN A 147 13.58 11.72 1.34
C GLN A 147 13.09 12.62 0.22
N ARG A 148 11.96 13.30 0.42
CA ARG A 148 11.40 14.23 -0.55
C ARG A 148 12.29 15.46 -0.66
N HIS A 149 12.51 15.93 -1.88
CA HIS A 149 13.27 17.14 -2.10
C HIS A 149 12.54 18.38 -1.56
N ALA A 150 13.26 19.26 -0.86
CA ALA A 150 12.66 20.43 -0.19
C ALA A 150 11.98 21.41 -1.16
N ILE A 151 12.53 21.57 -2.38
CA ILE A 151 12.01 22.51 -3.39
C ILE A 151 10.97 21.85 -4.29
N TYR A 152 11.19 20.58 -4.66
CA TYR A 152 10.41 19.89 -5.68
C TYR A 152 9.77 18.65 -5.07
N LYS A 153 8.48 18.75 -4.72
CA LYS A 153 7.77 17.67 -4.03
C LYS A 153 7.63 16.37 -4.84
N SER A 154 7.83 16.42 -6.15
CA SER A 154 7.83 15.27 -7.06
C SER A 154 9.19 14.61 -7.21
N GLN A 155 10.24 15.17 -6.58
CA GLN A 155 11.58 14.62 -6.63
C GLN A 155 11.96 14.02 -5.29
N PHE A 156 12.70 12.93 -5.33
CA PHE A 156 13.06 12.16 -4.15
C PHE A 156 14.54 11.84 -4.20
N ARG A 157 15.18 11.81 -3.02
CA ARG A 157 16.56 11.40 -2.82
C ARG A 157 16.58 10.10 -2.04
N ALA A 158 17.39 9.15 -2.47
CA ALA A 158 17.55 7.87 -1.79
C ALA A 158 19.02 7.42 -1.80
N MET A 159 19.41 6.71 -0.74
CA MET A 159 20.73 6.06 -0.66
C MET A 159 20.67 4.62 -1.16
N PHE A 160 19.58 3.92 -0.87
CA PHE A 160 19.40 2.50 -1.20
C PHE A 160 18.25 2.33 -2.17
N VAL A 161 18.49 1.57 -3.24
CA VAL A 161 17.55 1.36 -4.32
C VAL A 161 17.47 -0.12 -4.70
N ASN A 162 16.31 -0.53 -5.17
CA ASN A 162 16.03 -1.85 -5.68
C ASN A 162 15.69 -1.73 -7.17
N ASN A 163 16.00 -2.74 -7.97
CA ASN A 163 15.60 -2.79 -9.38
C ASN A 163 16.04 -1.55 -10.21
N CYS A 164 17.19 -0.96 -9.88
CA CYS A 164 17.79 0.18 -10.58
C CYS A 164 19.16 -0.22 -11.17
N LYS A 165 19.50 0.31 -12.35
CA LYS A 165 20.78 0.17 -13.02
C LYS A 165 21.33 1.56 -13.34
N VAL A 166 22.53 1.84 -12.86
CA VAL A 166 23.27 3.08 -13.19
C VAL A 166 24.02 2.86 -14.51
N ILE A 167 23.96 3.84 -15.40
CA ILE A 167 24.68 3.81 -16.68
C ILE A 167 25.90 4.70 -16.54
N ASP A 168 27.04 4.06 -16.24
CA ASP A 168 28.31 4.78 -16.05
C ASP A 168 28.91 5.30 -17.36
N THR A 169 28.43 4.80 -18.50
CA THR A 169 28.90 5.19 -19.84
C THR A 169 28.40 6.57 -20.26
N GLU A 170 27.26 7.00 -19.73
CA GLU A 170 26.63 8.26 -20.06
C GLU A 170 26.82 9.20 -18.86
N THR A 171 27.33 10.40 -19.12
CA THR A 171 27.58 11.39 -18.06
C THR A 171 26.91 12.70 -18.43
N LEU A 172 26.00 13.13 -17.58
CA LEU A 172 25.33 14.42 -17.67
C LEU A 172 26.08 15.42 -16.79
N THR A 173 26.44 16.56 -17.37
CA THR A 173 27.04 17.67 -16.61
C THR A 173 26.10 18.86 -16.63
N TYR A 174 25.70 19.32 -15.45
CA TYR A 174 24.88 20.53 -15.34
C TYR A 174 25.77 21.73 -15.05
N PRO A 175 25.70 22.80 -15.86
CA PRO A 175 26.41 24.03 -15.53
C PRO A 175 25.75 24.66 -14.31
N ASN A 176 26.47 24.61 -13.18
CA ASN A 176 26.04 25.25 -11.94
C ASN A 176 25.86 26.76 -12.19
N LYS A 177 24.62 27.25 -12.27
CA LYS A 177 24.30 28.69 -12.42
C LYS A 177 24.52 29.44 -11.10
N LYS A 178 25.68 29.28 -10.46
CA LYS A 178 26.08 30.10 -9.32
C LYS A 178 26.80 31.35 -9.84
N LYS A 179 26.03 32.44 -9.77
CA LYS A 179 26.25 33.86 -10.09
C LYS A 179 27.71 34.31 -10.27
N LYS A 180 27.98 34.96 -11.41
CA LYS A 180 29.14 35.83 -11.66
C LYS A 180 29.17 36.99 -10.65
N PHE A 181 29.92 36.86 -9.55
CA PHE A 181 30.43 38.02 -8.82
C PHE A 181 31.87 38.28 -9.27
N LYS A 182 32.07 39.40 -9.97
CA LYS A 182 33.39 39.95 -10.29
C LYS A 182 34.12 40.31 -8.98
N LYS A 183 35.28 39.69 -8.72
CA LYS A 183 36.48 40.41 -8.25
C LYS A 183 37.75 39.55 -8.31
N LYS A 184 38.68 40.04 -9.14
CA LYS A 184 40.16 40.07 -9.03
C LYS A 184 40.87 38.96 -8.22
N ASN A 185 41.62 38.16 -8.98
CA ASN A 185 43.04 37.79 -8.78
C ASN A 185 43.48 37.40 -7.35
N VAL A 186 43.65 36.10 -7.09
CA VAL A 186 44.80 35.47 -6.39
C VAL A 186 44.74 33.97 -6.71
N ASP A 187 45.90 33.39 -7.04
CA ASP A 187 46.13 31.95 -7.21
C ASP A 187 45.50 31.13 -6.07
N GLY A 188 44.58 30.24 -6.44
CA GLY A 188 43.94 29.31 -5.53
C GLY A 188 42.96 28.47 -6.34
N THR A 189 43.26 27.18 -6.43
CA THR A 189 42.53 26.13 -7.17
C THR A 189 41.04 26.20 -6.91
N ALA A 190 40.32 27.02 -7.68
CA ALA A 190 38.88 27.13 -7.63
C ALA A 190 38.32 25.88 -8.31
N SER A 191 37.95 24.88 -7.51
CA SER A 191 37.22 23.71 -7.96
C SER A 191 35.86 24.18 -8.46
N CYS A 192 35.80 24.52 -9.75
CA CYS A 192 34.56 24.55 -10.51
C CYS A 192 34.13 23.08 -10.63
N GLU A 193 33.59 22.55 -9.54
CA GLU A 193 33.05 21.20 -9.43
C GLU A 193 31.84 21.14 -10.35
N LYS A 194 32.09 20.67 -11.57
CA LYS A 194 31.03 20.24 -12.47
C LYS A 194 30.41 19.04 -11.78
N GLU A 195 29.21 19.20 -11.25
CA GLU A 195 28.42 18.10 -10.72
C GLU A 195 28.15 17.14 -11.87
N ILE A 196 28.74 15.96 -11.76
CA ILE A 196 28.67 14.87 -12.72
C ILE A 196 27.54 13.96 -12.27
N PHE A 197 26.59 13.70 -13.16
CA PHE A 197 25.47 12.81 -12.89
C PHE A 197 25.43 11.68 -13.91
N ASN A 198 25.14 10.47 -13.44
CA ASN A 198 24.96 9.28 -14.26
C ASN A 198 23.47 8.93 -14.33
N PRO A 199 22.88 8.67 -15.51
CA PRO A 199 21.47 8.34 -15.60
C PRO A 199 21.18 6.96 -15.00
N VAL A 200 20.01 6.84 -14.37
CA VAL A 200 19.54 5.64 -13.67
C VAL A 200 18.30 5.12 -14.39
N ARG A 201 18.35 3.86 -14.80
CA ARG A 201 17.24 3.17 -15.47
C ARG A 201 16.72 2.03 -14.62
N CYS A 202 15.42 1.74 -14.73
CA CYS A 202 14.83 0.56 -14.10
C CYS A 202 15.43 -0.72 -14.70
N SER A 203 15.79 -1.69 -13.87
CA SER A 203 16.39 -2.95 -14.31
C SER A 203 15.42 -3.85 -15.08
N VAL A 204 14.11 -3.66 -14.88
CA VAL A 204 13.03 -4.50 -15.41
C VAL A 204 12.57 -4.01 -16.78
N CYS A 205 12.24 -2.73 -16.93
CA CYS A 205 11.70 -2.15 -18.17
C CYS A 205 12.64 -1.17 -18.88
N ASN A 206 13.82 -0.89 -18.33
CA ASN A 206 14.81 0.08 -18.84
C ASN A 206 14.30 1.53 -18.96
N THR A 207 13.18 1.88 -18.33
CA THR A 207 12.72 3.28 -18.25
C THR A 207 13.69 4.11 -17.43
N GLU A 208 14.01 5.32 -17.89
CA GLU A 208 14.81 6.29 -17.14
C GLU A 208 13.99 6.86 -15.98
N VAL A 209 14.49 6.66 -14.76
CA VAL A 209 13.78 6.98 -13.51
C VAL A 209 14.44 8.10 -12.71
N GLY A 210 15.74 8.34 -12.95
CA GLY A 210 16.50 9.32 -12.19
C GLY A 210 17.94 9.47 -12.65
N VAL A 211 18.73 10.11 -11.80
CA VAL A 211 20.19 10.26 -11.93
C VAL A 211 20.89 9.85 -10.63
N TYR A 212 22.17 9.55 -10.73
CA TYR A 212 23.06 9.18 -9.65
C TYR A 212 24.20 10.19 -9.56
N ASP A 213 24.45 10.71 -8.37
CA ASP A 213 25.43 11.77 -8.10
C ASP A 213 26.75 11.21 -7.58
N ALA A 214 27.80 12.04 -7.57
CA ALA A 214 29.13 11.70 -7.04
C ALA A 214 29.14 11.45 -5.52
N GLU A 215 28.14 11.96 -4.79
CA GLU A 215 27.92 11.70 -3.36
C GLU A 215 27.26 10.32 -3.09
N GLU A 216 27.17 9.47 -4.11
CA GLU A 216 26.53 8.15 -4.03
C GLU A 216 25.02 8.20 -3.73
N ILE A 217 24.36 9.30 -4.09
CA ILE A 217 22.93 9.53 -3.87
C ILE A 217 22.16 9.40 -5.19
N TYR A 218 21.01 8.72 -5.12
CA TYR A 218 20.05 8.64 -6.22
C TYR A 218 19.04 9.79 -6.15
N HIS A 219 18.84 10.47 -7.27
CA HIS A 219 17.84 11.53 -7.43
C HIS A 219 16.79 11.08 -8.42
N PHE A 220 15.60 10.76 -7.91
CA PHE A 220 14.45 10.34 -8.69
C PHE A 220 13.57 11.53 -9.07
N PHE A 221 13.12 11.58 -10.32
CA PHE A 221 12.18 12.60 -10.82
C PHE A 221 11.09 12.04 -11.73
N ASN A 222 11.24 10.80 -12.22
CA ASN A 222 10.26 10.12 -13.07
C ASN A 222 9.79 8.83 -12.39
N VAL A 223 9.12 8.98 -11.25
CA VAL A 223 8.68 7.87 -10.38
C VAL A 223 7.27 8.10 -9.86
N LEU A 224 6.59 7.01 -9.52
CA LEU A 224 5.31 7.04 -8.82
C LEU A 224 5.55 6.91 -7.32
N ALA A 225 5.02 7.82 -6.52
CA ALA A 225 5.16 7.82 -5.07
C ALA A 225 3.85 7.36 -4.41
N SER A 226 3.94 6.36 -3.55
CA SER A 226 2.86 5.85 -2.71
C SER A 226 3.14 6.19 -1.23
N TYR A 227 2.11 6.57 -0.48
CA TYR A 227 2.16 6.99 0.93
C TYR A 227 1.33 6.05 1.79
#